data_AF-A0A803RBZ3-F1
#
_entry.id   AF-A0A803RBZ3-F1
#
_cell.length_a   1.000
_cell.length_b   1.000
_cell.length_c   1.000
_cell.angle_alpha   90.00
_cell.angle_beta   90.00
_cell.angle_gamma   90.00
#
_symmetry.space_group_name_H-M   'P 1'
#
loop_
_entity.id
_entity.type
_entity.pdbx_description
1 polymer ?
#
loop_
_entity_poly.entity_id
_entity_poly.type
_entity_poly.pdbx_seq_one_letter_code
_entity_poly.pdbx_strand_id
1 'polypeptide(L)' 'MGGDRHPKIGDGVLIGAGATVLGNIHIGEGSKIGAGSVVLIDVPERTTAVGNPARLVGGKERPFRHEDAWRVHGPYIVHL' A
#
# COMPACT_ATOMS: atom_id res chain seq x y z
N MET A 1 6.29 -2.78 30.15
CA MET A 1 6.33 -1.59 29.29
C MET A 1 5.80 -1.95 27.91
N GLY A 2 4.60 -1.48 27.55
CA GLY A 2 4.04 -1.65 26.20
C GLY A 2 4.30 -0.39 25.39
N GLY A 3 5.38 -0.35 24.60
CA GLY A 3 5.63 0.73 23.65
C GLY A 3 4.65 0.71 22.48
N ASP A 4 4.60 1.81 21.74
CA ASP A 4 3.80 1.94 20.54
C ASP A 4 4.44 1.22 19.35
N ARG A 5 3.77 0.16 18.85
CA ARG A 5 4.36 -0.85 17.95
C ARG A 5 3.43 -1.33 16.83
N HIS A 6 2.22 -0.80 16.77
CA HIS A 6 1.21 -1.21 15.79
C HIS A 6 0.93 -0.07 14.80
N PRO A 7 0.41 -0.38 13.61
CA PRO A 7 0.07 0.63 12.62
C PRO A 7 -1.04 1.58 13.10
N LYS A 8 -1.02 2.82 12.58
CA LYS A 8 -2.07 3.82 12.75
C LYS A 8 -2.73 4.01 11.41
N ILE A 9 -4.03 3.77 11.37
CA ILE A 9 -4.82 3.81 10.15
C ILE A 9 -5.65 5.09 10.18
N GLY A 10 -5.45 5.97 9.20
CA GLY A 10 -6.24 7.18 9.02
C GLY A 10 -7.64 6.89 8.47
N ASP A 11 -8.47 7.93 8.44
CA ASP A 11 -9.85 7.81 8.01
C ASP A 11 -9.98 7.45 6.53
N GLY A 12 -11.00 6.66 6.19
CA GLY A 12 -11.29 6.29 4.81
C GLY A 12 -10.23 5.43 4.10
N VAL A 13 -9.27 4.87 4.84
CA VAL A 13 -8.28 3.93 4.28
C VAL A 13 -8.96 2.63 3.84
N LEU A 14 -8.62 2.18 2.63
CA LEU A 14 -9.01 0.87 2.13
C LEU A 14 -7.86 -0.12 2.35
N ILE A 15 -8.14 -1.24 3.02
CA ILE A 15 -7.18 -2.34 3.21
C ILE A 15 -7.68 -3.56 2.44
N GLY A 16 -6.95 -3.96 1.40
CA GLY A 16 -7.25 -5.12 0.59
C GLY A 16 -7.08 -6.43 1.37
N ALA A 17 -7.77 -7.48 0.91
CA ALA A 17 -7.72 -8.80 1.53
C ALA A 17 -6.29 -9.34 1.65
N GLY A 18 -5.95 -9.91 2.80
CA GLY A 18 -4.64 -10.51 3.05
C GLY A 18 -3.46 -9.52 3.12
N ALA A 19 -3.71 -8.21 3.13
CA ALA A 19 -2.65 -7.23 3.38
C ALA A 19 -2.12 -7.35 4.81
N THR A 20 -0.81 -7.22 4.96
CA THR A 20 -0.10 -7.25 6.24
C THR A 20 0.61 -5.91 6.44
N VAL A 21 0.28 -5.20 7.51
CA VAL A 21 0.84 -3.89 7.85
C VAL A 21 1.57 -4.02 9.18
N LEU A 22 2.88 -3.75 9.21
CA LEU A 22 3.73 -4.05 10.37
C LEU A 22 4.53 -2.85 10.84
N GLY A 23 4.68 -2.74 12.15
CA GLY A 23 5.49 -1.71 12.81
C GLY A 23 4.68 -0.50 13.26
N ASN A 24 5.37 0.41 13.94
CA ASN A 24 4.84 1.72 14.31
C ASN A 24 4.89 2.65 13.07
N ILE A 25 3.96 2.45 12.14
CA ILE A 25 3.83 3.21 10.89
C ILE A 25 2.44 3.81 10.75
N HIS A 26 2.32 4.84 9.92
CA HIS A 26 1.09 5.57 9.65
C HIS A 26 0.63 5.32 8.21
N ILE A 27 -0.66 5.01 8.06
CA ILE A 27 -1.35 4.95 6.78
C ILE A 27 -2.28 6.17 6.72
N GLY A 28 -1.91 7.16 5.91
CA GLY A 28 -2.62 8.42 5.80
C GLY A 28 -4.06 8.28 5.28
N GLU A 29 -4.88 9.29 5.53
CA GLU A 29 -6.29 9.37 5.13
C GLU A 29 -6.50 9.02 3.65
N GLY A 30 -7.52 8.21 3.36
CA GLY A 30 -7.95 7.89 2.01
C GLY A 30 -6.96 7.07 1.19
N SER A 31 -5.91 6.54 1.82
CA SER A 31 -4.94 5.67 1.18
C SER A 31 -5.49 4.27 0.92
N LYS A 32 -4.82 3.55 0.02
CA LYS A 32 -5.25 2.22 -0.42
C LYS A 32 -4.11 1.24 -0.30
N ILE A 33 -4.33 0.14 0.43
CA ILE A 33 -3.39 -0.96 0.52
C ILE A 33 -3.91 -2.10 -0.36
N GLY A 34 -3.12 -2.50 -1.35
CA GLY A 34 -3.49 -3.60 -2.26
C GLY A 34 -3.59 -4.94 -1.53
N ALA A 35 -4.40 -5.85 -2.07
CA ALA A 35 -4.50 -7.21 -1.54
C ALA A 35 -3.13 -7.91 -1.51
N GLY A 36 -2.87 -8.69 -0.46
CA GLY A 36 -1.60 -9.42 -0.28
C GLY A 36 -0.35 -8.56 -0.07
N SER A 37 -0.48 -7.24 0.10
CA SER A 37 0.69 -6.36 0.28
C SER A 37 1.35 -6.54 1.64
N VAL A 38 2.67 -6.36 1.71
CA VAL A 38 3.42 -6.31 2.98
C VAL A 38 4.00 -4.91 3.16
N VAL A 39 3.37 -4.13 4.03
CA VAL A 39 3.66 -2.70 4.23
C VAL A 39 4.53 -2.51 5.47
N LEU A 40 5.71 -1.96 5.25
CA LEU A 40 6.76 -1.76 6.27
C LEU A 40 7.20 -0.29 6.39
N ILE A 41 6.54 0.61 5.66
CA ILE A 41 6.85 2.05 5.60
C ILE A 41 5.56 2.86 5.73
N ASP A 42 5.68 4.12 6.15
CA ASP A 42 4.56 5.05 6.14
C ASP A 42 3.98 5.22 4.73
N VAL A 43 2.66 5.33 4.64
CA VAL A 43 1.93 5.57 3.40
C VAL A 43 1.30 6.96 3.50
N PRO A 44 1.73 7.94 2.67
CA PRO A 44 1.14 9.27 2.64
C PRO A 44 -0.35 9.23 2.34
N GLU A 45 -1.07 10.30 2.66
CA GLU A 45 -2.51 10.42 2.36
C GLU A 45 -2.81 10.20 0.86
N ARG A 46 -4.00 9.66 0.59
CA ARG A 46 -4.56 9.47 -0.76
C ARG A 46 -3.62 8.75 -1.72
N THR A 47 -2.74 7.89 -1.19
CA THR A 47 -1.71 7.15 -1.93
C THR A 47 -2.03 5.65 -1.92
N THR A 48 -1.67 4.97 -3.00
CA THR A 48 -1.83 3.52 -3.12
C THR A 48 -0.49 2.81 -2.90
N ALA A 49 -0.47 1.81 -2.02
CA ALA A 49 0.69 0.96 -1.73
C ALA A 49 0.37 -0.50 -2.09
N VAL A 50 1.23 -1.15 -2.88
CA VAL A 50 1.02 -2.53 -3.36
C VAL A 50 2.31 -3.35 -3.35
N GLY A 51 2.17 -4.68 -3.27
CA GLY A 51 3.27 -5.64 -3.43
C GLY A 51 3.93 -6.08 -2.11
N ASN A 52 4.91 -6.97 -2.22
CA ASN A 52 5.70 -7.50 -1.10
C ASN A 52 7.20 -7.48 -1.47
N PRO A 53 8.02 -6.59 -0.88
CA PRO A 53 7.63 -5.49 0.01
C PRO A 53 6.84 -4.41 -0.73
N ALA A 54 5.92 -3.73 -0.04
CA ALA A 54 5.05 -2.74 -0.64
C ALA A 54 5.84 -1.57 -1.25
N ARG A 55 5.32 -1.02 -2.35
CA ARG A 55 5.81 0.17 -3.03
C ARG A 55 4.66 1.15 -3.23
N LEU A 56 4.96 2.44 -3.15
CA LEU A 56 4.01 3.49 -3.45
C LEU A 56 3.89 3.61 -4.97
N VAL A 57 2.68 3.44 -5.50
CA VAL A 57 2.44 3.36 -6.95
C VAL A 57 1.61 4.51 -7.51
N GLY A 58 1.10 5.40 -6.65
CA GLY A 58 0.40 6.62 -7.06
C GLY A 58 -0.89 6.88 -6.27
N GLY A 59 -1.36 8.13 -6.31
CA GLY A 59 -2.54 8.60 -5.58
C GLY A 59 -3.71 8.99 -6.48
N LYS A 60 -4.76 9.61 -5.92
CA LYS A 60 -5.97 10.01 -6.68
C LYS A 60 -5.66 10.80 -7.97
N GLU A 61 -4.64 11.64 -7.95
CA GLU A 61 -4.23 12.46 -9.10
C GLU A 61 -3.44 11.67 -10.17
N ARG A 62 -2.84 10.54 -9.79
CA ARG A 62 -2.09 9.65 -10.68
C ARG A 62 -2.46 8.20 -10.36
N PRO A 63 -3.67 7.75 -10.76
CA PRO A 63 -4.09 6.38 -10.51
C PRO A 63 -3.15 5.42 -11.21
N PHE A 64 -2.76 4.33 -10.54
CA PHE A 64 -1.91 3.30 -11.12
C PHE A 64 -2.62 2.62 -12.28
N ARG A 65 -2.06 2.74 -13.48
CA ARG A 65 -2.63 2.15 -14.70
C ARG A 65 -1.99 0.79 -14.98
N HIS A 66 -2.67 -0.01 -15.80
CA HIS A 66 -2.13 -1.31 -16.23
C HIS A 66 -0.75 -1.16 -16.90
N GLU A 67 -0.54 -0.11 -17.69
CA GLU A 67 0.74 0.25 -18.30
C GLU A 67 1.85 0.55 -17.28
N ASP A 68 1.52 1.12 -16.12
CA ASP A 68 2.48 1.38 -15.04
C ASP A 68 2.95 0.08 -14.39
N ALA A 69 2.11 -0.96 -14.35
CA ALA A 69 2.46 -2.27 -13.82
C ALA A 69 3.57 -2.95 -14.64
N TRP A 70 3.51 -2.87 -15.97
CA TRP A 70 4.58 -3.36 -16.85
C TRP A 70 5.91 -2.68 -16.56
N ARG A 71 5.88 -1.38 -16.30
CA ARG A 71 7.08 -0.57 -16.04
C ARG A 71 7.71 -0.88 -14.67
N VAL A 72 6.91 -1.22 -13.66
CA VAL A 72 7.38 -1.45 -12.29
C VAL A 72 7.69 -2.92 -12.00
N HIS A 73 6.96 -3.86 -12.62
CA HIS A 73 6.96 -5.27 -12.22
C HIS A 73 7.43 -6.25 -13.32
N GLY A 74 7.62 -5.78 -14.56
CA GLY A 74 7.98 -6.66 -15.67
C GLY A 74 6.85 -7.62 -16.09
N PRO A 75 7.10 -8.50 -17.07
CA PRO A 75 6.06 -9.24 -17.79
C PRO A 75 5.32 -10.33 -17.01
N TYR A 76 5.70 -10.59 -15.76
CA TYR A 76 5.27 -11.80 -15.04
C TYR A 76 4.11 -11.58 -14.05
N ILE A 77 3.59 -10.36 -13.89
CA ILE A 77 2.62 -10.04 -12.83
C ILE A 77 1.16 -9.89 -13.31
N VAL A 78 0.88 -9.77 -14.61
CA VAL A 78 -0.47 -9.46 -15.11
C VAL A 78 -1.20 -10.60 -15.85
N HIS A 79 -0.68 -11.83 -15.78
CA HIS A 79 -1.32 -13.04 -16.31
C HIS A 79 -1.72 -13.98 -15.16
N LEU A 80 -2.66 -13.57 -14.33
CA LEU A 80 -3.40 -14.41 -13.38
C LEU A 80 -4.87 -14.03 -13.41
#